data_AF-A0A9D9J1L4-F1
#
_entry.id   AF-A0A9D9J1L4-F1
#
_cell.length_a   1.000
_cell.length_b   1.000
_cell.length_c   1.000
_cell.angle_alpha   90.00
_cell.angle_beta   90.00
_cell.angle_gamma   90.00
#
_symmetry.space_group_name_H-M   'P 1'
#
loop_
_entity.id
_entity.type
_entity.pdbx_description
1 polymer ?
#
loop_
_entity_poly.entity_id
_entity_poly.type
_entity_poly.pdbx_seq_one_letter_code
_entity_poly.pdbx_strand_id
1 'polypeptide(L)'
;LLEKIPECTAIVATGEKAAEAAAAFFGCKAPATGKCIEIIMDGSNSSKGQEDPANGKCPCNARHLMFWRMPSSSRAYPLSLEKKAEAYRNMFISAGIL
;
A
#
# COMPACT_ATOMS: atom_id res chain seq x y z
N LEU A 1 4.12 2.35 -13.61
CA LEU A 1 4.81 1.10 -13.23
C LEU A 1 3.84 0.03 -12.72
N LEU A 2 2.94 0.35 -11.79
CA LEU A 2 1.93 -0.61 -11.28
C LEU A 2 0.94 -1.09 -12.35
N GLU A 3 0.72 -0.33 -13.42
CA GLU A 3 -0.02 -0.77 -14.62
C GLU A 3 0.67 -1.92 -15.35
N LYS A 4 2.00 -2.03 -15.27
CA LYS A 4 2.79 -3.11 -15.87
C LYS A 4 2.83 -4.38 -15.01
N ILE A 5 2.27 -4.33 -13.79
CA ILE A 5 2.22 -5.45 -12.85
C ILE A 5 0.75 -5.61 -12.39
N PRO A 6 -0.13 -6.13 -13.28
CA PRO A 6 -1.56 -6.21 -13.01
C PRO A 6 -1.91 -7.11 -11.82
N GLU A 7 -1.09 -8.11 -11.55
CA GLU A 7 -1.24 -9.08 -10.46
C GLU A 7 -0.71 -8.58 -9.11
N CYS A 8 -0.08 -7.41 -9.06
CA CYS A 8 0.34 -6.83 -7.78
C CYS A 8 -0.91 -6.53 -6.93
N THR A 9 -0.98 -7.12 -5.75
CA THR A 9 -2.05 -6.93 -4.77
C THR A 9 -1.59 -6.23 -3.49
N ALA A 10 -0.27 -6.14 -3.27
CA ALA A 10 0.31 -5.54 -2.08
C ALA A 10 1.53 -4.66 -2.41
N ILE A 11 1.60 -3.50 -1.76
CA ILE A 11 2.71 -2.55 -1.84
C ILE A 11 3.25 -2.35 -0.44
N VAL A 12 4.57 -2.43 -0.30
CA VAL A 12 5.23 -2.35 1.00
C VAL A 12 6.25 -1.23 0.99
N ALA A 13 6.14 -0.32 1.95
CA ALA A 13 7.15 0.71 2.21
C ALA A 13 7.78 0.49 3.58
N THR A 14 9.11 0.40 3.62
CA THR A 14 9.87 0.23 4.87
C THR A 14 10.39 1.56 5.39
N GLY A 15 10.04 1.92 6.61
CA GLY A 15 10.41 3.19 7.23
C GLY A 15 9.49 4.35 6.86
N GLU A 16 9.65 5.45 7.58
CA GLU A 16 8.74 6.59 7.51
C GLU A 16 8.80 7.33 6.17
N LYS A 17 10.00 7.71 5.73
CA LYS A 17 10.16 8.52 4.50
C LYS A 17 9.66 7.81 3.25
N ALA A 18 9.92 6.51 3.13
CA ALA A 18 9.40 5.72 2.02
C ALA A 18 7.87 5.61 2.07
N ALA A 19 7.29 5.42 3.25
CA ALA A 19 5.84 5.33 3.42
C ALA A 19 5.14 6.66 3.14
N GLU A 20 5.72 7.79 3.55
CA GLU A 20 5.21 9.13 3.24
C GLU A 20 5.23 9.41 1.74
N ALA A 21 6.34 9.10 1.05
CA ALA A 21 6.45 9.28 -0.39
C ALA A 21 5.44 8.42 -1.17
N ALA A 22 5.29 7.16 -0.78
CA ALA A 22 4.29 6.26 -1.36
C ALA A 22 2.86 6.74 -1.07
N ALA A 23 2.56 7.16 0.15
CA ALA A 23 1.25 7.69 0.52
C ALA A 23 0.89 8.95 -0.26
N ALA A 24 1.85 9.86 -0.46
CA ALA A 24 1.66 11.05 -1.29
C ALA A 24 1.37 10.68 -2.76
N PHE A 25 2.05 9.65 -3.29
CA PHE A 25 1.77 9.12 -4.62
C PHE A 25 0.36 8.52 -4.74
N PHE A 26 -0.11 7.79 -3.72
CA PHE A 26 -1.45 7.20 -3.68
C PHE A 26 -2.56 8.17 -3.24
N GLY A 27 -2.23 9.41 -2.86
CA GLY A 27 -3.20 10.37 -2.35
C GLY A 27 -3.85 9.96 -1.01
N CYS A 28 -3.18 9.11 -0.22
CA CYS A 28 -3.69 8.60 1.05
C CYS A 28 -2.80 9.04 2.23
N LYS A 29 -3.23 8.74 3.46
CA LYS A 29 -2.38 8.90 4.65
C LYS A 29 -1.52 7.65 4.82
N ALA A 30 -0.24 7.81 5.15
CA ALA A 30 0.62 6.68 5.48
C ALA A 30 0.04 5.92 6.70
N PRO A 31 -0.06 4.59 6.65
CA PRO A 31 -0.54 3.81 7.78
C PRO A 31 0.43 3.89 8.97
N ALA A 32 0.01 3.38 10.12
CA ALA A 32 0.91 3.19 11.26
C ALA A 32 1.94 2.08 10.96
N THR A 33 3.10 2.13 11.60
CA THR A 33 4.12 1.09 11.44
C THR A 33 3.58 -0.28 11.83
N GLY A 34 3.77 -1.28 10.96
CA GLY A 34 3.27 -2.64 11.10
C GLY A 34 1.81 -2.82 10.67
N LYS A 35 1.16 -1.79 10.13
CA LYS A 35 -0.23 -1.86 9.65
C LYS A 35 -0.31 -1.60 8.14
N CYS A 36 -1.46 -1.95 7.58
CA CYS A 36 -1.83 -1.64 6.22
C CYS A 36 -3.14 -0.86 6.14
N ILE A 37 -3.35 -0.27 4.97
CA ILE A 37 -4.63 0.26 4.51
C ILE A 37 -4.91 -0.27 3.11
N GLU A 38 -6.18 -0.37 2.78
CA GLU A 38 -6.63 -0.61 1.42
C GLU A 38 -6.58 0.69 0.62
N ILE A 39 -6.05 0.63 -0.60
CA ILE A 39 -6.10 1.72 -1.57
C ILE A 39 -6.72 1.21 -2.86
N ILE A 40 -7.47 2.07 -3.53
CA ILE A 40 -8.09 1.78 -4.82
C ILE A 40 -7.27 2.50 -5.89
N MET A 41 -6.82 1.74 -6.89
CA MET A 41 -6.11 2.26 -8.05
C MET A 41 -7.01 2.14 -9.27
N ASP A 42 -7.49 3.28 -9.77
CA ASP A 42 -8.22 3.33 -11.02
C ASP A 42 -7.25 3.14 -12.19
N GLY A 43 -7.56 2.17 -13.06
CA GLY A 43 -6.76 1.83 -14.23
C GLY A 43 -6.82 2.89 -15.33
N SER A 44 -6.32 4.10 -15.07
CA SER A 44 -5.78 5.06 -16.05
C SER A 44 -5.38 6.33 -15.30
N ASN A 45 -4.12 6.74 -15.40
CA ASN A 45 -3.65 8.03 -14.87
C ASN A 45 -4.53 9.18 -15.40
N SER A 46 -5.43 9.73 -14.59
CA SER A 46 -6.07 11.03 -14.81
C SER A 46 -6.68 11.47 -13.50
N SER A 47 -6.10 12.53 -12.93
CA SER A 47 -6.78 13.62 -12.23
C SER A 47 -8.17 13.30 -11.68
N LYS A 48 -8.31 13.34 -10.33
CA LYS A 48 -9.53 13.71 -9.58
C LYS A 48 -10.74 13.93 -10.51
N GLY A 49 -11.40 12.84 -10.88
CA GLY A 49 -12.63 12.87 -11.63
C GLY A 49 -13.76 12.98 -10.62
N GLN A 50 -14.42 14.12 -10.61
CA GLN A 50 -15.68 14.31 -9.94
C GLN A 50 -16.66 13.20 -10.34
N GLU A 51 -17.21 12.53 -9.33
CA GLU A 51 -18.28 11.55 -9.48
C GLU A 51 -19.47 12.20 -10.20
N ASP A 52 -19.85 11.69 -11.37
CA ASP A 52 -21.11 12.02 -12.04
C ASP A 52 -22.17 11.01 -11.55
N PRO A 53 -23.15 11.41 -10.71
CA PRO A 53 -24.05 10.49 -10.01
C PRO A 53 -25.17 9.87 -10.89
N ALA A 54 -25.12 10.05 -12.22
CA ALA A 54 -26.24 9.73 -13.10
C ALA A 54 -26.08 8.46 -13.95
N ASN A 55 -24.88 7.86 -14.04
CA ASN A 55 -24.70 6.67 -14.87
C ASN A 55 -23.70 5.69 -14.24
N GLY A 56 -24.23 4.74 -13.47
CA GLY A 56 -23.51 3.78 -12.63
C GLY A 56 -22.62 2.78 -13.38
N LYS A 57 -21.65 3.28 -14.15
CA LYS A 57 -20.57 2.48 -14.73
C LYS A 57 -19.35 2.61 -13.82
N CYS A 58 -19.24 1.66 -12.88
CA CYS A 58 -18.03 1.46 -12.10
C CYS A 58 -16.83 1.39 -13.08
N PRO A 59 -15.73 2.15 -12.86
CA PRO A 59 -14.55 2.04 -13.70
C PRO A 59 -14.05 0.60 -13.61
N CYS A 60 -14.25 -0.16 -14.68
CA CYS A 60 -14.14 -1.62 -14.72
C CYS A 60 -12.74 -2.19 -14.46
N ASN A 61 -11.77 -1.33 -14.11
CA ASN A 61 -10.38 -1.68 -13.86
C ASN A 61 -9.85 -1.11 -12.52
N ALA A 62 -10.74 -0.70 -11.61
CA ALA A 62 -10.34 -0.35 -10.25
C ALA A 62 -9.73 -1.57 -9.54
N ARG A 63 -8.49 -1.44 -9.06
CA ARG A 63 -7.79 -2.51 -8.32
C ARG A 63 -7.62 -2.14 -6.87
N HIS A 64 -7.96 -3.08 -6.00
CA HIS A 64 -7.75 -2.99 -4.57
C HIS A 64 -6.32 -3.46 -4.25
N LEU A 65 -5.51 -2.57 -3.68
CA LEU A 65 -4.14 -2.88 -3.25
C LEU A 65 -4.03 -2.69 -1.73
N MET A 66 -3.29 -3.59 -1.08
CA MET A 66 -2.91 -3.42 0.32
C MET A 66 -1.62 -2.62 0.41
N PHE A 67 -1.66 -1.42 0.98
CA PHE A 67 -0.47 -0.62 1.23
C PHE A 67 0.00 -0.76 2.68
N TRP A 68 1.19 -1.34 2.86
CA TRP A 68 1.81 -1.62 4.15
C TRP A 68 2.92 -0.61 4.50
N ARG A 69 2.91 -0.09 5.74
CA ARG A 69 4.08 0.60 6.32
C ARG A 69 4.79 -0.36 7.27
N MET A 70 6.00 -0.75 6.91
CA MET A 70 6.81 -1.68 7.70
C MET A 70 7.89 -0.97 8.50
N PRO A 71 8.29 -1.51 9.67
CA PRO A 71 9.45 -1.01 10.39
C PRO A 71 10.69 -1.13 9.49
N SER A 72 11.58 -0.14 9.55
CA SER A 72 12.81 -0.18 8.77
C SER A 72 13.64 -1.42 9.12
N SER A 73 14.15 -2.10 8.10
CA SER A 73 15.06 -3.24 8.24
C SER A 73 16.45 -2.85 8.77
N SER A 74 16.76 -1.56 8.86
CA SER A 74 18.01 -1.06 9.42
C SER A 74 18.19 -1.44 10.89
N ARG A 75 19.44 -1.72 11.28
CA ARG A 75 19.84 -1.92 12.69
C ARG A 75 19.60 -0.68 13.55
N ALA A 76 19.63 0.52 12.96
CA ALA A 76 19.40 1.77 13.66
C ALA A 76 17.93 2.00 14.06
N TYR A 77 17.00 1.19 13.55
CA TYR A 77 15.60 1.31 13.94
C TYR A 77 15.38 0.72 15.34
N PRO A 78 14.84 1.49 16.31
CA PRO A 78 14.80 1.15 17.75
C PRO A 78 13.66 0.17 18.08
N LEU A 79 13.62 -0.96 17.37
CA LEU A 79 12.70 -2.06 17.60
C LEU A 79 13.51 -3.36 17.63
N SER A 80 13.19 -4.25 18.57
CA SER A 80 13.89 -5.53 18.68
C SER A 80 13.73 -6.37 17.41
N LEU A 81 14.66 -7.30 17.20
CA LEU A 81 14.64 -8.15 16.02
C LEU A 81 13.37 -9.00 15.96
N GLU A 82 12.92 -9.52 17.10
CA GLU A 82 11.74 -10.37 17.24
C GLU A 82 10.47 -9.62 16.84
N LYS A 83 10.32 -8.37 17.31
CA LYS A 83 9.17 -7.52 16.96
C LYS A 83 9.19 -7.11 15.49
N LYS A 84 10.38 -6.88 14.91
CA LYS A 84 10.49 -6.69 13.45
C LYS A 84 10.05 -7.96 12.74
N ALA A 85 10.59 -9.12 13.11
CA ALA A 85 10.28 -10.40 12.49
C ALA A 85 8.78 -10.70 12.54
N GLU A 86 8.12 -10.46 13.68
CA GLU A 86 6.67 -10.60 13.82
C GLU A 86 5.89 -9.68 12.87
N ALA A 87 6.27 -8.41 12.78
CA ALA A 87 5.64 -7.48 11.84
C ALA A 87 5.77 -7.98 10.39
N TYR A 88 6.98 -8.36 9.97
CA TYR A 88 7.22 -8.89 8.61
C TYR A 88 6.47 -10.19 8.36
N ARG A 89 6.40 -11.08 9.35
CA ARG A 89 5.62 -12.34 9.26
C ARG A 89 4.15 -12.07 8.98
N ASN A 90 3.53 -11.15 9.71
CA ASN A 90 2.11 -10.82 9.54
C ASN A 90 1.84 -10.24 8.14
N MET A 91 2.73 -9.38 7.64
CA MET A 91 2.65 -8.85 6.28
C MET A 91 2.79 -9.96 5.24
N PHE A 92 3.75 -10.87 5.39
CA PHE A 92 3.95 -11.97 4.43
C PHE A 92 2.78 -12.94 4.37
N ILE A 93 2.17 -13.26 5.52
CA ILE A 93 0.94 -14.07 5.58
C ILE A 93 -0.18 -13.35 4.84
N SER A 94 -0.38 -12.05 5.11
CA SER A 94 -1.43 -11.28 4.43
C SER A 94 -1.19 -11.13 2.92
N ALA A 95 0.07 -11.10 2.48
CA ALA A 95 0.44 -11.05 1.07
C ALA A 95 0.39 -12.42 0.38
N GLY A 96 0.11 -13.51 1.12
CA GLY A 96 0.10 -14.88 0.59
C GLY A 96 1.48 -15.41 0.21
N ILE A 97 2.55 -14.86 0.81
CA ILE A 97 3.95 -15.28 0.58
C ILE A 97 4.37 -16.39 1.55
N LEU A 98 3.77 -16.40 2.75
CA LEU A 98 3.94 -17.43 3.79
C LEU A 98 2.58 -18.05 4.12
#